data_AF-A0A8D8VF21-F1
#
_entry.id   AF-A0A8D8VF21-F1
#
_cell.length_a   1.000
_cell.length_b   1.000
_cell.length_c   1.000
_cell.angle_alpha   90.00
_cell.angle_beta   90.00
_cell.angle_gamma   90.00
#
_symmetry.space_group_name_H-M   'P 1'
#
loop_
_entity.id
_entity.type
_entity.pdbx_description
1 polymer ?
#
loop_
_entity_poly.entity_id
_entity_poly.type
_entity_poly.pdbx_seq_one_letter_code
_entity_poly.pdbx_strand_id
1 'polypeptide(L)'
;MLHENVTRKAWYTKRMSRRMITTVVRLRSKHGRYPAHLHRMGIVDSELCECGERGELEHMILTCNRVKGNKLMNELLPLVKTYPINVDLLCHDLSSIVFKIVYKHIVGENIII
;
A
#
# COMPACT_ATOMS: atom_id res chain seq x y z
N MET A 1 -23.36 -20.07 0.42
CA MET A 1 -22.19 -20.64 1.14
C MET A 1 -21.49 -19.51 1.87
N LEU A 2 -21.61 -19.45 3.20
CA LEU A 2 -20.84 -18.50 4.01
C LEU A 2 -19.47 -19.14 4.26
N HIS A 3 -18.39 -18.52 3.79
CA HIS A 3 -17.03 -19.00 4.08
C HIS A 3 -16.80 -18.99 5.60
N GLU A 4 -16.54 -20.16 6.18
CA GLU A 4 -16.49 -20.39 7.64
C GLU A 4 -15.31 -19.72 8.38
N ASN A 5 -14.40 -19.04 7.66
CA ASN A 5 -13.18 -18.45 8.23
C ASN A 5 -13.09 -16.92 8.15
N VAL A 6 -14.22 -16.22 8.07
CA VAL A 6 -14.21 -14.74 8.15
C VAL A 6 -14.16 -14.32 9.61
N THR A 7 -13.00 -13.83 10.06
CA THR A 7 -12.83 -13.20 11.37
C THR A 7 -13.86 -12.08 11.54
N ARG A 8 -14.69 -12.17 12.58
CA ARG A 8 -15.67 -11.12 12.95
C ARG A 8 -15.02 -9.89 13.59
N LYS A 9 -13.73 -9.96 13.90
CA LYS A 9 -12.99 -8.86 14.52
C LYS A 9 -12.58 -7.85 13.45
N ALA A 10 -12.83 -6.58 13.72
CA ALA A 10 -12.33 -5.50 12.86
C ALA A 10 -10.80 -5.55 12.76
N TRP A 11 -10.27 -5.40 11.54
CA TRP A 11 -8.83 -5.35 11.27
C TRP A 11 -8.18 -4.04 11.75
N TYR A 12 -8.98 -3.03 12.08
CA TYR A 12 -8.54 -1.75 12.60
C TYR A 12 -8.87 -1.62 14.09
N THR A 13 -8.17 -0.69 14.76
CA THR A 13 -8.41 -0.38 16.17
C THR A 13 -8.75 1.10 16.35
N LYS A 14 -9.35 1.45 17.49
CA LYS A 14 -9.64 2.86 17.85
C LYS A 14 -8.39 3.76 17.94
N ARG A 15 -7.19 3.17 17.98
CA ARG A 15 -5.91 3.90 18.00
C ARG A 15 -5.45 4.35 16.61
N MET A 16 -6.09 3.86 15.55
CA MET A 16 -5.80 4.26 14.16
C MET A 16 -6.63 5.48 13.79
N SER A 17 -5.98 6.47 13.15
CA SER A 17 -6.70 7.65 12.67
C SER A 17 -7.61 7.29 11.47
N ARG A 18 -8.69 8.04 11.28
CA ARG A 18 -9.57 7.88 10.10
C ARG A 18 -8.74 7.91 8.80
N ARG A 19 -7.80 8.85 8.69
CA ARG A 19 -6.93 8.99 7.50
C ARG A 19 -6.11 7.71 7.25
N MET A 20 -5.51 7.14 8.29
CA MET A 20 -4.78 5.87 8.19
C MET A 20 -5.69 4.72 7.75
N ILE A 21 -6.88 4.61 8.33
CA ILE A 21 -7.87 3.59 7.95
C ILE A 21 -8.25 3.74 6.47
N THR A 22 -8.59 4.96 6.02
CA THR A 22 -8.94 5.23 4.62
C THR A 22 -7.78 4.93 3.67
N THR A 23 -6.54 5.27 4.02
CA THR A 23 -5.35 4.93 3.21
C THR A 23 -5.21 3.41 3.07
N VAL A 24 -5.33 2.65 4.14
CA VAL A 24 -5.24 1.18 4.07
C VAL A 24 -6.39 0.57 3.26
N VAL A 25 -7.61 1.11 3.37
CA VAL A 25 -8.75 0.68 2.54
C VAL A 25 -8.46 0.93 1.05
N ARG A 26 -7.90 2.09 0.70
CA ARG A 26 -7.53 2.43 -0.68
C ARG A 26 -6.45 1.51 -1.24
N LEU A 27 -5.43 1.18 -0.43
CA LEU A 27 -4.43 0.19 -0.77
C LEU A 27 -5.05 -1.19 -1.05
N ARG A 28 -5.93 -1.66 -0.14
CA ARG A 28 -6.66 -2.94 -0.25
C ARG A 28 -7.50 -3.03 -1.51
N SER A 29 -8.15 -1.94 -1.89
CA SER A 29 -8.97 -1.91 -3.11
C SER A 29 -8.14 -1.60 -4.36
N LYS A 30 -6.81 -1.43 -4.25
CA LYS A 30 -5.94 -0.95 -5.32
C LYS A 30 -6.44 0.34 -5.97
N HIS A 31 -7.10 1.19 -5.18
CA HIS A 31 -7.61 2.48 -5.65
C HIS A 31 -6.65 3.57 -5.20
N GLY A 32 -5.98 4.21 -6.15
CA GLY A 32 -5.08 5.31 -5.88
C GLY A 32 -4.83 6.15 -7.12
N ARG A 33 -4.06 7.24 -6.94
CA ARG A 33 -3.66 8.13 -8.02
C ARG A 33 -2.25 7.80 -8.51
N TYR A 34 -2.01 6.54 -8.88
CA TYR A 34 -0.74 6.12 -9.46
C TYR A 34 -0.77 6.16 -10.99
N PRO A 35 0.35 6.49 -11.67
CA PRO A 35 0.38 6.79 -13.10
C PRO A 35 -0.28 5.73 -13.98
N ALA A 36 -0.01 4.45 -13.74
CA ALA A 36 -0.58 3.37 -14.53
C ALA A 36 -2.11 3.26 -14.43
N HIS A 37 -2.69 3.60 -13.27
CA HIS A 37 -4.15 3.62 -13.10
C HIS A 37 -4.77 4.85 -13.77
N LEU A 38 -4.15 6.02 -13.60
CA LEU A 38 -4.63 7.26 -14.22
C LEU A 38 -4.54 7.22 -15.76
N HIS A 39 -3.47 6.64 -16.30
CA HIS A 39 -3.28 6.47 -17.75
C HIS A 39 -4.35 5.54 -18.33
N ARG A 40 -4.65 4.42 -17.64
CA ARG A 40 -5.74 3.50 -18.03
C ARG A 40 -7.11 4.19 -18.08
N MET A 41 -7.32 5.19 -17.23
CA MET A 41 -8.55 6.01 -17.20
C MET A 41 -8.52 7.19 -18.19
N GLY A 42 -7.43 7.40 -18.94
CA GLY A 42 -7.26 8.52 -19.86
C GLY A 42 -7.09 9.88 -19.18
N ILE A 43 -6.66 9.91 -17.91
CA ILE A 43 -6.50 11.15 -17.12
C ILE A 43 -5.09 11.76 -17.31
N VAL A 44 -4.09 10.93 -17.57
CA VAL A 44 -2.69 11.34 -17.81
C VAL A 44 -2.16 10.66 -19.07
N ASP A 45 -1.20 11.28 -19.73
CA ASP A 45 -0.65 10.81 -21.01
C ASP A 45 0.39 9.70 -20.89
N SER A 46 0.87 9.40 -19.67
CA SER A 46 1.90 8.39 -19.44
C SER A 46 1.60 7.56 -18.19
N GLU A 47 1.82 6.26 -18.31
CA GLU A 47 1.75 5.30 -17.21
C GLU A 47 3.05 5.17 -16.41
N LEU A 48 4.08 5.95 -16.75
CA LEU A 48 5.38 5.90 -16.11
C LEU A 48 5.40 6.70 -14.80
N CYS A 49 6.08 6.15 -13.81
CA CYS A 49 6.56 6.88 -12.66
C CYS A 49 7.64 7.86 -13.11
N GLU A 50 7.84 8.93 -12.33
CA GLU A 50 8.93 9.87 -12.59
C GLU A 50 10.34 9.25 -12.45
N CYS A 51 10.47 8.03 -11.92
CA CYS A 51 11.73 7.30 -11.94
C CYS A 51 11.97 6.50 -13.24
N GLY A 52 11.03 6.54 -14.19
CA GLY A 52 11.12 5.86 -15.50
C GLY A 52 10.49 4.47 -15.57
N GLU A 53 10.18 3.85 -14.43
CA GLU A 53 9.50 2.55 -14.36
C GLU A 53 7.98 2.71 -14.48
N ARG A 54 7.26 1.62 -14.77
CA ARG A 54 5.79 1.62 -14.80
C ARG A 54 5.24 2.00 -13.42
N GLY A 55 4.44 3.06 -13.36
CA GLY A 55 3.92 3.64 -12.12
C GLY A 55 2.72 2.89 -11.55
N GLU A 56 2.93 1.63 -11.16
CA GLU A 56 1.93 0.80 -10.47
C GLU A 56 2.01 0.95 -8.95
N LEU A 57 0.94 0.57 -8.24
CA LEU A 57 0.88 0.68 -6.78
C LEU A 57 2.03 -0.08 -6.09
N GLU A 58 2.33 -1.28 -6.58
CA GLU A 58 3.42 -2.10 -6.08
C GLU A 58 4.76 -1.37 -6.16
N HIS A 59 5.06 -0.82 -7.34
CA HIS A 59 6.26 -0.03 -7.56
C HIS A 59 6.30 1.19 -6.63
N MET A 60 5.24 1.99 -6.63
CA MET A 60 5.16 3.23 -5.86
C MET A 60 5.34 3.01 -4.36
N ILE A 61 4.93 1.87 -3.81
CA ILE A 61 5.03 1.61 -2.36
C ILE A 61 6.32 0.86 -2.01
N LEU A 62 6.70 -0.14 -2.80
CA LEU A 62 7.66 -1.16 -2.35
C LEU A 62 9.03 -1.10 -3.02
N THR A 63 9.12 -0.63 -4.27
CA THR A 63 10.37 -0.75 -5.05
C THR A 63 10.86 0.55 -5.65
N CYS A 64 10.05 1.61 -5.64
CA CYS A 64 10.42 2.89 -6.24
C CYS A 64 11.53 3.58 -5.42
N ASN A 65 12.69 3.78 -6.06
CA ASN A 65 13.85 4.43 -5.45
C ASN A 65 13.59 5.89 -5.08
N ARG A 66 12.76 6.59 -5.85
CA ARG A 66 12.46 8.02 -5.61
C ARG A 66 11.72 8.24 -4.29
N VAL A 67 10.75 7.38 -4.00
CA VAL A 67 9.96 7.42 -2.77
C VAL A 67 10.51 6.47 -1.71
N LYS A 68 11.77 6.04 -1.83
CA LYS A 68 12.46 5.21 -0.83
C LYS A 68 11.75 3.87 -0.52
N GLY A 69 11.07 3.27 -1.50
CA GLY A 69 10.34 1.99 -1.32
C GLY A 69 11.23 0.87 -0.78
N ASN A 70 12.48 0.78 -1.23
CA ASN A 70 13.45 -0.19 -0.71
C ASN A 70 13.74 -0.02 0.79
N LYS A 71 13.69 1.22 1.30
CA LYS A 71 13.83 1.48 2.74
C LYS A 71 12.61 0.95 3.50
N LEU A 72 11.40 1.20 2.99
CA LEU A 72 10.17 0.62 3.56
C LEU A 72 10.25 -0.90 3.56
N MET A 73 10.68 -1.51 2.45
CA MET A 73 10.83 -2.96 2.35
C MET A 73 11.74 -3.48 3.45
N ASN A 74 12.93 -2.89 3.65
CA ASN A 74 13.85 -3.27 4.71
C ASN A 74 13.26 -3.14 6.13
N GLU A 75 12.39 -2.16 6.37
CA GLU A 75 11.67 -2.01 7.65
C GLU A 75 10.57 -3.08 7.83
N LEU A 76 9.98 -3.59 6.74
CA LEU A 76 8.91 -4.57 6.76
C LEU A 76 9.41 -6.03 6.78
N LEU A 77 10.54 -6.33 6.16
CA LEU A 77 11.14 -7.68 6.11
C LEU A 77 11.18 -8.40 7.48
N PRO A 78 11.58 -7.77 8.61
CA PRO A 78 11.60 -8.47 9.90
C PRO A 78 10.20 -8.70 10.51
N LEU A 79 9.17 -8.04 10.00
CA LEU A 79 7.81 -8.08 10.54
C LEU A 79 6.89 -9.01 9.75
N VAL A 80 7.16 -9.20 8.46
CA VAL A 80 6.35 -9.99 7.55
C VAL A 80 6.98 -11.37 7.38
N LYS A 81 6.24 -12.44 7.72
CA LYS A 81 6.74 -13.82 7.67
C LYS A 81 6.58 -14.49 6.29
N THR A 82 6.00 -13.81 5.33
CA THR A 82 5.59 -14.38 4.03
C THR A 82 6.24 -13.66 2.85
N TYR A 83 6.79 -14.45 1.93
CA TYR A 83 7.40 -13.99 0.69
C TYR A 83 6.66 -14.58 -0.52
N PRO A 84 6.61 -13.88 -1.67
CA PRO A 84 7.09 -12.50 -1.90
C PRO A 84 6.20 -11.46 -1.19
N ILE A 85 6.77 -10.35 -0.71
CA ILE A 85 5.97 -9.25 -0.13
C ILE A 85 5.35 -8.48 -1.28
N ASN A 86 4.02 -8.36 -1.27
CA ASN A 86 3.30 -7.44 -2.15
C ASN A 86 2.29 -6.59 -1.38
N VAL A 87 1.79 -5.53 -2.00
CA VAL A 87 0.86 -4.60 -1.35
C VAL A 87 -0.41 -5.31 -0.85
N ASP A 88 -0.88 -6.33 -1.57
CA ASP A 88 -2.04 -7.13 -1.15
C ASP A 88 -1.77 -7.88 0.15
N LEU A 89 -0.61 -8.53 0.26
CA LEU A 89 -0.22 -9.27 1.46
C LEU A 89 -0.02 -8.35 2.67
N LEU A 90 0.59 -7.17 2.48
CA LEU A 90 0.68 -6.15 3.53
C LEU A 90 -0.69 -5.68 3.99
N CYS A 91 -1.61 -5.60 3.05
CA CYS A 91 -2.98 -5.21 3.30
C CYS A 91 -3.80 -6.30 4.01
N HIS A 92 -3.52 -7.58 3.75
CA HIS A 92 -4.16 -8.70 4.42
C HIS A 92 -3.57 -9.03 5.80
N ASP A 93 -2.42 -8.48 6.14
CA ASP A 93 -1.87 -8.53 7.50
C ASP A 93 -2.85 -7.90 8.52
N LEU A 94 -2.92 -8.44 9.74
CA LEU A 94 -3.72 -7.91 10.85
C LEU A 94 -2.89 -7.05 11.81
N SER A 95 -1.61 -6.86 11.52
CA SER A 95 -0.67 -6.11 12.34
C SER A 95 -0.86 -4.61 12.17
N SER A 96 -1.39 -3.98 13.23
CA SER A 96 -1.46 -2.52 13.31
C SER A 96 -0.10 -1.82 13.19
N ILE A 97 1.01 -2.53 13.45
CA ILE A 97 2.37 -2.00 13.31
C ILE A 97 2.73 -1.87 11.83
N VAL A 98 2.44 -2.90 11.02
CA VAL A 98 2.67 -2.87 9.57
C VAL A 98 1.90 -1.72 8.93
N PHE A 99 0.62 -1.56 9.25
CA PHE A 99 -0.17 -0.42 8.77
C PHE A 99 0.40 0.94 9.17
N LYS A 100 0.93 1.04 10.39
CA LYS A 100 1.52 2.29 10.87
C LYS A 100 2.80 2.64 10.11
N ILE A 101 3.65 1.65 9.80
CA ILE A 101 4.89 1.84 9.05
C ILE A 101 4.57 2.24 7.60
N VAL A 102 3.70 1.48 6.92
CA VAL A 102 3.27 1.77 5.55
C VAL A 102 2.61 3.15 5.46
N TYR A 103 1.71 3.49 6.39
CA TYR A 103 1.07 4.80 6.43
C TYR A 103 2.07 5.95 6.63
N LYS A 104 3.04 5.79 7.53
CA LYS A 104 4.10 6.78 7.74
C LYS A 104 4.91 7.01 6.47
N HIS A 105 5.23 5.94 5.75
CA HIS A 105 5.96 6.03 4.49
C HIS A 105 5.18 6.80 3.43
N ILE A 106 3.91 6.44 3.23
CA ILE A 106 3.01 7.10 2.27
C ILE A 106 2.88 8.59 2.54
N VAL A 107 2.67 8.96 3.81
CA VAL A 107 2.56 10.36 4.21
C VAL A 107 3.90 11.09 4.11
N GLY A 108 5.00 10.44 4.52
CA GLY A 108 6.33 11.05 4.54
C GLY A 108 6.90 11.32 3.14
N GLU A 109 6.58 10.46 2.16
CA GLU A 109 7.06 10.57 0.77
C GLU A 109 6.00 11.20 -0.15
N ASN A 110 4.90 11.73 0.41
CA ASN A 110 3.80 12.39 -0.32
C ASN A 110 3.17 11.52 -1.43
N ILE A 111 3.08 10.21 -1.20
CA ILE A 111 2.47 9.28 -2.16
C ILE A 111 0.95 9.50 -2.15
N ILE A 112 0.37 9.76 -3.32
CA ILE A 112 -1.05 10.09 -3.45
C ILE A 112 -1.86 8.82 -3.70
N ILE A 113 -2.59 8.40 -2.67
CA ILE A 113 -3.45 7.19 -2.69
C ILE A 113 -4.87 7.57 -2.31
#